data_AF-A0A315CGK8-F1
#
_entry.id   AF-A0A315CGK8-F1
#
_cell.length_a   1.000
_cell.length_b   1.000
_cell.length_c   1.000
_cell.angle_alpha   90.00
_cell.angle_beta   90.00
_cell.angle_gamma   90.00
#
_symmetry.space_group_name_H-M   'P 1'
#
loop_
_entity.id
_entity.type
_entity.pdbx_description
1 polymer ?
#
loop_
_entity_poly.entity_id
_entity_poly.type
_entity_poly.pdbx_seq_one_letter_code
_entity_poly.pdbx_strand_id
1 'polypeptide(L)'
;MTYELSQRFYFEAAHTLRRKIDAEGSLRIHGHTYHAEVTIAGKPDPESGMMMDLAFLRQEVEKVREKLDHHFLDEVAGLGPATLENLCAFIYNDLKGALPNIHRIKIERPASGDTCCLLPNQD
;
A
#
# COMPACT_ATOMS: atom_id res chain seq x y z
N MET A 1 -12.43 9.81 21.94
CA MET A 1 -11.06 9.41 21.57
C MET A 1 -11.15 8.58 20.30
N THR A 2 -10.22 8.79 19.37
CA THR A 2 -10.08 7.99 18.14
C THR A 2 -8.70 7.35 18.19
N TYR A 3 -8.60 6.11 17.74
CA TYR A 3 -7.39 5.30 17.76
C TYR A 3 -7.03 4.87 16.34
N GLU A 4 -5.75 4.61 16.10
CA GLU A 4 -5.24 4.04 14.86
C GLU A 4 -4.65 2.66 15.11
N LEU A 5 -4.85 1.74 14.16
CA LEU A 5 -4.11 0.49 14.07
C LEU A 5 -3.44 0.45 12.71
N SER A 6 -2.17 0.04 12.69
CA SER A 6 -1.38 -0.04 11.46
C SER A 6 -0.74 -1.40 11.33
N GLN A 7 -0.74 -1.94 10.10
CA GLN A 7 -0.01 -3.14 9.74
C GLN A 7 0.96 -2.80 8.61
N ARG A 8 2.23 -3.14 8.82
CA ARG A 8 3.29 -3.00 7.82
C ARG A 8 3.55 -4.32 7.10
N PHE A 9 3.95 -4.20 5.85
CA PHE A 9 4.47 -5.29 5.04
C PHE A 9 5.49 -4.74 4.05
N TYR A 10 6.23 -5.63 3.38
CA TYR A 10 7.10 -5.26 2.27
C TYR A 10 6.89 -6.21 1.11
N PHE A 11 7.27 -5.78 -0.08
CA PHE A 11 7.27 -6.60 -1.27
C PHE A 11 8.42 -6.21 -2.19
N GLU A 12 8.98 -7.20 -2.88
CA GLU A 12 10.04 -7.04 -3.85
C GLU A 12 9.43 -7.11 -5.25
N ALA A 13 9.52 -6.04 -6.04
CA ALA A 13 8.89 -6.05 -7.35
C ALA A 13 9.70 -5.29 -8.39
N ALA A 14 9.56 -5.72 -9.64
CA ALA A 14 10.14 -5.06 -10.79
C ALA A 14 9.09 -4.22 -11.53
N HIS A 15 9.51 -3.16 -12.21
CA HIS A 15 8.65 -2.31 -13.02
C HIS A 15 9.43 -1.53 -14.09
N THR A 16 8.70 -0.85 -14.97
CA THR A 16 9.20 0.24 -15.80
C THR A 16 8.45 1.53 -15.48
N LEU A 17 9.04 2.67 -15.82
CA LEU A 17 8.37 3.95 -15.71
C LEU A 17 8.85 4.93 -16.78
N ARG A 18 7.92 5.73 -17.32
CA ARG A 18 8.26 6.81 -18.26
C ARG A 18 8.43 8.12 -17.51
N ARG A 19 9.62 8.37 -16.95
CA ARG A 19 9.94 9.66 -16.31
C ARG A 19 10.34 10.73 -17.34
N LYS A 20 10.19 12.00 -16.96
CA LYS A 20 10.70 13.15 -17.74
C LYS A 20 12.16 13.48 -17.43
N ILE A 21 12.56 13.33 -16.16
CA ILE A 21 13.93 13.54 -15.67
C ILE A 21 14.51 12.17 -15.34
N ASP A 22 15.80 11.95 -15.64
CA ASP A 22 16.50 10.67 -15.50
C ASP A 22 15.76 9.50 -16.17
N ALA A 23 15.23 9.76 -17.37
CA ALA A 23 14.32 8.86 -18.07
C ALA A 23 14.97 7.50 -18.41
N GLU A 24 16.22 7.48 -18.85
CA GLU A 24 16.88 6.27 -19.37
C GLU A 24 16.87 5.10 -18.37
N GLY A 25 17.15 5.37 -17.09
CA GLY A 25 17.13 4.35 -16.05
C GLY A 25 15.72 3.83 -15.80
N SER A 26 14.73 4.73 -15.79
CA SER A 26 13.33 4.38 -15.52
C SER A 26 12.67 3.57 -16.64
N LEU A 27 13.11 3.74 -17.89
CA LEU A 27 12.58 3.00 -19.04
C LEU A 27 13.01 1.53 -19.06
N ARG A 28 14.09 1.18 -18.35
CA ARG A 28 14.53 -0.20 -18.21
C ARG A 28 13.74 -0.92 -17.13
N ILE A 29 13.63 -2.24 -17.25
CA ILE A 29 13.17 -3.08 -16.16
C ILE A 29 14.16 -2.92 -15.00
N HIS A 30 13.63 -2.51 -13.86
CA HIS A 30 14.35 -2.38 -12.60
C HIS A 30 13.39 -2.68 -11.46
N GLY A 31 13.88 -2.84 -10.25
CA GLY A 31 13.03 -3.16 -9.11
C GLY A 31 13.43 -2.42 -7.86
N HIS A 32 12.57 -2.52 -6.86
CA HIS A 32 12.77 -1.95 -5.53
C HIS A 32 12.20 -2.87 -4.47
N THR A 33 12.78 -2.77 -3.27
CA THR A 33 12.12 -3.15 -2.03
C THR A 33 11.13 -2.05 -1.67
N TYR A 34 9.84 -2.35 -1.75
CA TYR A 34 8.78 -1.44 -1.33
C TYR A 34 8.33 -1.79 0.08
N HIS A 35 8.21 -0.79 0.94
CA HIS A 35 7.58 -0.92 2.24
C HIS A 35 6.20 -0.30 2.18
N ALA A 36 5.19 -1.01 2.68
CA ALA A 36 3.82 -0.57 2.70
C ALA A 36 3.27 -0.57 4.14
N GLU A 37 2.41 0.39 4.45
CA GLU A 37 1.67 0.45 5.71
C GLU A 37 0.20 0.74 5.43
N VAL A 38 -0.68 -0.09 5.99
CA VAL A 38 -2.13 0.11 5.98
C VAL A 38 -2.54 0.54 7.39
N THR A 39 -3.10 1.74 7.49
CA THR A 39 -3.61 2.30 8.75
C THR A 39 -5.12 2.43 8.68
N ILE A 40 -5.81 1.87 9.67
CA ILE A 40 -7.24 2.06 9.91
C ILE A 40 -7.44 2.96 11.13
N ALA A 41 -8.54 3.70 11.19
CA ALA A 41 -8.88 4.54 12.34
C ALA A 41 -10.33 4.34 12.80
N GLY A 42 -10.57 4.53 14.10
CA GLY A 42 -11.88 4.28 14.69
C GLY A 42 -11.89 4.26 16.21
N LYS A 43 -12.92 3.64 16.78
CA LYS A 43 -13.09 3.47 18.22
C LYS A 43 -13.13 1.99 18.54
N PRO A 44 -12.52 1.55 19.65
CA PRO A 44 -12.74 0.21 20.15
C PRO A 44 -14.21 -0.04 20.42
N ASP A 45 -14.67 -1.24 20.09
CA ASP A 45 -15.96 -1.75 20.49
C ASP A 45 -16.05 -1.82 22.02
N PRO A 46 -17.14 -1.35 22.66
CA PRO A 46 -17.23 -1.25 24.12
C PRO A 46 -17.23 -2.60 24.86
N GLU A 47 -17.63 -3.69 24.19
CA GLU A 47 -17.72 -5.01 24.81
C GLU A 47 -16.38 -5.76 24.69
N SER A 48 -15.83 -5.82 23.48
CA SER A 48 -14.58 -6.53 23.20
C SER A 48 -13.31 -5.72 23.50
N GLY A 49 -13.42 -4.39 23.56
CA GLY A 49 -12.27 -3.48 23.73
C GLY A 49 -11.34 -3.41 22.51
N MET A 50 -11.73 -3.99 21.37
CA MET A 50 -10.93 -4.01 20.14
C MET A 50 -11.54 -3.10 19.08
N MET A 51 -10.69 -2.45 18.27
CA MET A 51 -11.17 -1.78 17.07
C MET A 51 -11.33 -2.76 15.89
N MET A 52 -10.40 -3.71 15.78
CA MET A 52 -10.40 -4.78 14.78
C MET A 52 -9.49 -5.89 15.27
N ASP A 53 -9.77 -7.14 14.90
CA ASP A 53 -8.81 -8.23 15.05
C ASP A 53 -7.60 -8.00 14.11
N LEU A 54 -6.41 -7.85 14.69
CA LEU A 54 -5.18 -7.65 13.92
C LEU A 54 -4.81 -8.86 13.05
N ALA A 55 -5.27 -10.07 13.38
CA ALA A 55 -5.10 -11.23 12.51
C ALA A 55 -5.91 -11.07 11.21
N PHE A 56 -7.13 -10.55 11.29
CA PHE A 56 -7.94 -10.24 10.11
C PHE A 56 -7.28 -9.14 9.26
N LEU A 57 -6.79 -8.06 9.89
CA LEU A 57 -6.05 -7.01 9.17
C LEU A 57 -4.83 -7.58 8.42
N ARG A 58 -4.05 -8.45 9.06
CA ARG A 58 -2.89 -9.11 8.43
C ARG A 58 -3.30 -10.02 7.27
N GLN A 59 -4.40 -10.76 7.41
CA GLN A 59 -4.88 -11.65 6.36
C GLN A 59 -5.30 -10.87 5.11
N GLU A 60 -6.03 -9.76 5.25
CA GLU A 60 -6.41 -8.93 4.10
C GLU A 60 -5.17 -8.24 3.48
N VAL A 61 -4.24 -7.77 4.31
CA VAL A 61 -2.96 -7.22 3.84
C VAL A 61 -2.13 -8.26 3.07
N GLU A 62 -2.11 -9.52 3.50
CA GLU A 62 -1.35 -10.56 2.81
C GLU A 62 -1.91 -10.85 1.42
N LYS A 63 -3.24 -10.87 1.26
CA LYS A 63 -3.88 -11.07 -0.06
C LYS A 63 -3.48 -10.00 -1.08
N VAL A 64 -3.33 -8.74 -0.65
CA VAL A 64 -2.85 -7.68 -1.55
C VAL A 64 -1.34 -7.78 -1.77
N ARG A 65 -0.57 -8.19 -0.76
CA ARG A 65 0.88 -8.42 -0.89
C ARG A 65 1.18 -9.49 -1.95
N GLU A 66 0.45 -10.59 -1.97
CA GLU A 66 0.63 -11.68 -2.95
C GLU A 66 0.43 -11.23 -4.41
N LYS A 67 -0.35 -10.16 -4.64
CA LYS A 67 -0.55 -9.57 -5.97
C LYS A 67 0.62 -8.69 -6.43
N LEU A 68 1.52 -8.32 -5.52
CA LEU A 68 2.60 -7.35 -5.74
C LEU A 68 3.98 -7.99 -5.61
N ASP A 69 4.16 -8.87 -4.63
CA ASP A 69 5.45 -9.46 -4.30
C ASP A 69 5.93 -10.43 -5.38
N HIS A 70 7.20 -10.30 -5.75
CA HIS A 70 7.86 -11.05 -6.83
C HIS A 70 7.18 -10.90 -8.20
N HIS A 71 6.41 -9.84 -8.43
CA HIS A 71 5.75 -9.58 -9.71
C HIS A 71 6.45 -8.47 -10.51
N PHE A 72 6.18 -8.49 -11.82
CA PHE A 72 6.41 -7.34 -12.69
C PHE A 72 5.16 -6.44 -12.67
N LEU A 73 5.27 -5.28 -12.03
CA LEU A 73 4.12 -4.44 -11.68
C LEU A 73 3.36 -3.90 -12.90
N ASP A 74 4.02 -3.71 -14.04
CA ASP A 74 3.38 -3.28 -15.29
C ASP A 74 2.29 -4.28 -15.77
N GLU A 75 2.33 -5.53 -15.32
CA GLU A 75 1.37 -6.59 -15.66
C GLU A 75 0.26 -6.76 -14.61
N VAL A 76 0.35 -6.07 -13.46
CA VAL A 76 -0.66 -6.17 -12.39
C VAL A 76 -1.91 -5.40 -12.81
N ALA A 77 -2.98 -6.15 -13.09
CA ALA A 77 -4.25 -5.60 -13.55
C ALA A 77 -4.80 -4.57 -12.54
N GLY A 78 -5.12 -3.36 -13.04
CA GLY A 78 -5.68 -2.27 -12.24
C GLY A 78 -4.67 -1.41 -11.49
N LEU A 79 -3.37 -1.73 -11.52
CA LEU A 79 -2.33 -0.89 -10.89
C LEU A 79 -2.02 0.36 -11.72
N GLY A 80 -1.99 0.24 -13.05
CA GLY A 80 -1.50 1.31 -13.94
C GLY A 80 0.03 1.47 -13.85
N PRO A 81 0.59 2.62 -14.26
CA PRO A 81 2.03 2.88 -14.12
C PRO A 81 2.45 2.74 -12.66
N ALA A 82 3.52 2.00 -12.36
CA ALA A 82 3.95 1.64 -11.01
C ALA A 82 4.61 2.80 -10.23
N THR A 83 3.93 3.94 -10.14
CA THR A 83 4.29 5.05 -9.26
C THR A 83 3.89 4.76 -7.82
N LEU A 84 4.42 5.54 -6.86
CA LEU A 84 4.05 5.36 -5.45
C LEU A 84 2.58 5.71 -5.19
N GLU A 85 2.05 6.70 -5.90
CA GLU A 85 0.66 7.13 -5.83
C GLU A 85 -0.28 6.02 -6.31
N ASN A 86 0.03 5.40 -7.45
CA ASN A 86 -0.77 4.30 -7.99
C ASN A 86 -0.68 3.04 -7.12
N LEU A 87 0.47 2.74 -6.52
CA LEU A 87 0.59 1.68 -5.52
C LEU A 87 -0.29 1.94 -4.29
N CYS A 88 -0.29 3.17 -3.77
CA CYS A 88 -1.20 3.56 -2.69
C CYS A 88 -2.67 3.36 -3.08
N ALA A 89 -3.06 3.83 -4.27
CA ALA A 89 -4.43 3.74 -4.77
C ALA A 89 -4.85 2.28 -5.02
N PHE A 90 -3.96 1.45 -5.57
CA PHE A 90 -4.18 0.03 -5.79
C PHE A 90 -4.44 -0.70 -4.48
N ILE A 91 -3.56 -0.53 -3.49
CA ILE A 91 -3.71 -1.15 -2.16
C ILE A 91 -5.02 -0.70 -1.51
N TYR A 92 -5.35 0.59 -1.56
CA TYR A 92 -6.63 1.09 -1.05
C TYR A 92 -7.82 0.43 -1.75
N ASN A 93 -7.82 0.39 -3.09
CA ASN A 93 -8.93 -0.15 -3.87
C ASN A 93 -9.14 -1.64 -3.65
N ASP A 94 -8.06 -2.40 -3.43
CA ASP A 94 -8.13 -3.84 -3.15
C ASP A 94 -8.68 -4.12 -1.74
N LEU A 95 -8.32 -3.27 -0.77
CA LEU A 95 -8.67 -3.47 0.64
C LEU A 95 -9.99 -2.85 1.07
N LYS A 96 -10.46 -1.77 0.42
CA LYS A 96 -11.62 -0.97 0.89
C LYS A 96 -12.93 -1.75 0.99
N GLY A 97 -13.05 -2.90 0.32
CA GLY A 97 -14.23 -3.78 0.43
C GLY A 97 -14.24 -4.60 1.71
N ALA A 98 -13.06 -4.97 2.24
CA ALA A 98 -12.90 -5.82 3.43
C ALA A 98 -12.56 -5.01 4.69
N LEU A 99 -11.83 -3.91 4.54
CA LEU A 99 -11.38 -3.06 5.64
C LEU A 99 -12.17 -1.75 5.66
N PRO A 100 -13.16 -1.59 6.57
CA PRO A 100 -13.82 -0.30 6.75
C PRO A 100 -12.84 0.71 7.35
N ASN A 101 -13.05 2.01 7.04
CA ASN A 101 -12.34 3.13 7.67
C ASN A 101 -10.80 3.11 7.49
N ILE A 102 -10.31 2.72 6.32
CA ILE A 102 -8.90 2.95 5.96
C ILE A 102 -8.61 4.44 6.07
N HIS A 103 -7.68 4.79 6.95
CA HIS A 103 -7.28 6.16 7.24
C HIS A 103 -6.09 6.59 6.40
N ARG A 104 -5.11 5.70 6.22
CA ARG A 104 -3.89 5.98 5.46
C ARG A 104 -3.37 4.72 4.79
N ILE A 105 -2.96 4.85 3.53
CA ILE A 105 -2.05 3.92 2.88
C ILE A 105 -0.73 4.65 2.66
N LYS A 106 0.38 4.05 3.07
CA LYS A 106 1.72 4.60 2.87
C LYS A 106 2.56 3.60 2.07
N ILE A 107 3.31 4.11 1.10
CA ILE A 107 4.36 3.36 0.40
C ILE A 107 5.69 4.10 0.53
N GLU A 108 6.76 3.36 0.81
CA GLU A 108 8.12 3.85 0.95
C GLU A 108 9.09 3.01 0.11
N ARG A 109 10.13 3.67 -0.40
CA ARG A 109 11.35 3.02 -0.88
C ARG A 109 12.51 3.50 -0.02
N PRO A 110 12.86 2.78 1.07
CA PRO A 110 13.84 3.26 2.03
C PRO A 110 15.22 3.54 1.43
N ALA A 111 15.65 2.74 0.45
CA ALA A 111 16.96 2.89 -0.19
C ALA A 111 17.12 4.23 -0.94
N SER A 112 16.03 4.77 -1.49
CA SER A 112 16.02 6.07 -2.19
C SER A 112 15.44 7.21 -1.33
N GLY A 113 14.85 6.89 -0.17
CA GLY A 113 14.22 7.87 0.72
C GLY A 113 12.85 8.37 0.23
N ASP A 114 12.25 7.72 -0.76
CA ASP A 114 10.95 8.14 -1.30
C ASP A 114 9.79 7.66 -0.42
N THR A 115 8.77 8.50 -0.26
CA THR A 115 7.51 8.14 0.42
C THR A 115 6.30 8.76 -0.28
N CYS A 116 5.18 8.06 -0.25
CA CYS A 116 3.87 8.56 -0.65
C CYS A 116 2.82 8.13 0.37
N CYS A 117 1.83 8.99 0.63
CA CYS A 117 0.70 8.69 1.49
C CYS A 117 -0.60 9.04 0.75
N LEU A 118 -1.54 8.09 0.73
CA LEU A 118 -2.93 8.34 0.37
C LEU A 118 -3.76 8.47 1.65
N LEU A 119 -4.59 9.52 1.73
CA LEU A 119 -5.50 9.81 2.85
C LEU A 119 -6.94 9.87 2.31
N PRO A 120 -7.68 8.73 2.29
CA PRO A 120 -8.94 8.62 1.54
C PRO A 120 -10.10 9.48 2.05
N ASN A 121 -10.02 9.99 3.28
CA ASN A 121 -11.11 10.67 3.97
C ASN A 121 -10.70 12.08 4.45
N GLN A 122 -9.74 12.71 3.77
CA GLN A 122 -9.33 14.09 4.01
C GLN A 122 -9.60 14.92 2.76
N ASP A 123 -10.83 15.40 2.62
CA ASP A 123 -11.16 16.61 1.85
C ASP A 123 -11.16 17.82 2.80
#